data_AF-A0A1Y1KLN3-F1
#
_entry.id   AF-A0A1Y1KLN3-F1
#
_cell.length_a   1.000
_cell.length_b   1.000
_cell.length_c   1.000
_cell.angle_alpha   90.00
_cell.angle_beta   90.00
_cell.angle_gamma   90.00
#
_symmetry.space_group_name_H-M   'P 1'
#
loop_
_entity.id
_entity.type
_entity.pdbx_description
1 polymer ?
#
loop_
_entity_poly.entity_id
_entity_poly.type
_entity_poly.pdbx_seq_one_letter_code
_entity_poly.pdbx_strand_id
1 'polypeptide(L)'
;DKIGAKSENWLDAGKKTIKEIIKTYKLRDENIAKEFVLHLDKKLEKINLAKNQNAEKLWNTFKQHILDAARQTCGVSKINDDKKKTAWWNEDIKREIQIKKDKWQQYIKLKTTNKYDEYKQQRDIVKRMVLEAKRKSWEEFGCKL
;
A
#
# COMPACT_ATOMS: atom_id res chain seq x y z
N ASP A 1 14.66 27.27 -15.77
CA ASP A 1 15.11 25.87 -15.61
C ASP A 1 14.93 25.36 -14.19
N LYS A 2 14.03 24.37 -13.97
CA LYS A 2 14.12 23.34 -12.91
C LYS A 2 13.23 22.15 -13.31
N ILE A 3 13.75 21.28 -14.17
CA ILE A 3 13.16 19.96 -14.45
C ILE A 3 13.44 19.10 -13.22
N GLY A 4 12.45 18.95 -12.33
CA GLY A 4 12.52 18.07 -11.18
C GLY A 4 12.49 16.61 -11.63
N ALA A 5 13.67 16.03 -11.83
CA ALA A 5 13.87 14.62 -12.10
C ALA A 5 13.33 13.78 -10.93
N LYS A 6 12.20 13.09 -11.14
CA LYS A 6 11.86 11.89 -10.38
C LYS A 6 12.38 10.68 -11.15
N SER A 7 13.69 10.47 -11.14
CA SER A 7 14.27 9.16 -11.39
C SER A 7 14.32 8.43 -10.06
N GLU A 8 13.18 7.88 -9.66
CA GLU A 8 13.12 7.00 -8.49
C GLU A 8 13.76 5.68 -8.90
N ASN A 9 14.89 5.39 -8.25
CA ASN A 9 15.82 4.32 -8.55
C ASN A 9 15.25 3.02 -7.97
N TRP A 10 14.59 2.18 -8.78
CA TRP A 10 13.90 0.96 -8.34
C TRP A 10 14.74 -0.32 -8.50
N LEU A 11 16.04 -0.24 -8.21
CA LEU A 11 16.91 -1.41 -8.07
C LEU A 11 17.17 -1.75 -6.59
N ASP A 12 16.18 -1.55 -5.73
CA ASP A 12 16.22 -2.10 -4.38
C ASP A 12 15.25 -3.27 -4.30
N ALA A 13 15.78 -4.49 -4.32
CA ALA A 13 15.06 -5.69 -3.92
C ALA A 13 14.82 -5.60 -2.40
N GLY A 14 13.96 -4.66 -2.01
CA GLY A 14 13.73 -4.28 -0.63
C GLY A 14 13.26 -5.47 0.19
N LYS A 15 13.90 -5.67 1.34
CA LYS A 15 13.44 -6.61 2.38
C LYS A 15 11.93 -6.49 2.53
N LYS A 16 11.21 -7.61 2.36
CA LYS A 16 9.76 -7.69 2.54
C LYS A 16 9.38 -7.13 3.91
N THR A 17 8.69 -5.99 3.95
CA THR A 17 8.27 -5.35 5.21
C THR A 17 6.87 -5.82 5.58
N ILE A 18 6.71 -6.39 6.78
CA ILE A 18 5.40 -6.66 7.36
C ILE A 18 4.82 -5.31 7.77
N LYS A 19 3.71 -4.89 7.18
CA LYS A 19 3.04 -3.64 7.56
C LYS A 19 1.94 -3.94 8.58
N GLU A 20 2.01 -3.28 9.73
CA GLU A 20 0.94 -3.32 10.72
C GLU A 20 -0.11 -2.26 10.44
N ILE A 21 -1.39 -2.65 10.50
CA ILE A 21 -2.53 -1.75 10.35
C ILE A 21 -3.40 -1.88 11.59
N ILE A 22 -3.64 -0.75 12.26
CA ILE A 22 -4.57 -0.66 13.39
C ILE A 22 -5.99 -0.87 12.88
N LYS A 23 -6.76 -1.73 13.55
CA LYS A 23 -8.13 -2.08 13.17
C LYS A 23 -9.11 -0.96 13.56
N THR A 24 -8.96 0.23 13.01
CA THR A 24 -9.75 1.43 13.37
C THR A 24 -11.26 1.24 13.19
N TYR A 25 -11.70 0.33 12.30
CA TYR A 25 -13.11 -0.03 12.15
C TYR A 25 -13.73 -0.59 13.44
N LYS A 26 -12.94 -1.11 14.38
CA LYS A 26 -13.44 -1.57 15.68
C LYS A 26 -13.93 -0.43 16.58
N LEU A 27 -13.50 0.80 16.34
CA LEU A 27 -14.03 1.97 17.06
C LEU A 27 -15.49 2.30 16.72
N ARG A 28 -16.09 1.58 15.76
CA ARG A 28 -17.55 1.63 15.52
C ARG A 28 -18.33 0.93 16.64
N ASP A 29 -17.68 0.02 17.37
CA ASP A 29 -18.25 -0.57 18.57
C ASP A 29 -18.14 0.42 19.72
N GLU A 30 -19.28 0.74 20.34
CA GLU A 30 -19.37 1.75 21.38
C GLU A 30 -18.56 1.39 22.64
N ASN A 31 -18.46 0.10 22.97
CA ASN A 31 -17.70 -0.35 24.14
C ASN A 31 -16.19 -0.18 23.90
N ILE A 32 -15.73 -0.53 22.71
CA ILE A 32 -14.32 -0.37 22.31
C ILE A 32 -13.95 1.11 22.21
N ALA A 33 -14.87 1.96 21.72
CA ALA A 33 -14.68 3.40 21.68
C ALA A 33 -14.56 4.00 23.09
N LYS A 34 -15.44 3.61 24.02
CA LYS A 34 -15.37 4.03 25.43
C LYS A 34 -14.07 3.60 26.10
N GLU A 35 -13.66 2.35 25.89
CA GLU A 35 -12.38 1.84 26.40
C GLU A 35 -11.18 2.62 25.83
N PHE A 36 -11.21 2.94 24.53
CA PHE A 36 -10.17 3.74 23.90
C PHE A 36 -10.06 5.13 24.51
N VAL A 37 -11.17 5.83 24.71
CA VAL A 37 -11.19 7.17 25.33
C VAL A 37 -10.63 7.10 26.76
N LEU A 38 -11.13 6.18 27.59
CA LEU A 38 -10.63 5.98 28.96
C LEU A 38 -9.12 5.71 29.00
N HIS A 39 -8.64 4.91 28.05
CA HIS A 39 -7.22 4.55 27.98
C HIS A 39 -6.35 5.69 27.44
N LEU A 40 -6.89 6.50 26.52
CA LEU A 40 -6.23 7.70 26.01
C LEU A 40 -6.12 8.75 27.11
N ASP A 41 -7.20 9.03 27.85
CA ASP A 41 -7.21 10.02 28.93
C ASP A 41 -6.15 9.71 29.98
N LYS A 42 -6.06 8.46 30.44
CA LYS A 42 -5.00 7.99 31.36
C LYS A 42 -3.58 8.19 30.82
N LYS A 43 -3.39 8.12 29.49
CA LYS A 43 -2.09 8.38 28.86
C LYS A 43 -1.81 9.87 28.75
N LEU A 44 -2.83 10.69 28.44
CA LEU A 44 -2.68 12.14 28.30
C LEU A 44 -2.42 12.84 29.63
N GLU A 45 -2.98 12.35 30.73
CA GLU A 45 -2.65 12.83 32.09
C GLU A 45 -1.14 12.77 32.36
N LYS A 46 -0.46 11.71 31.88
CA LYS A 46 1.00 11.56 32.02
C LYS A 46 1.79 12.57 31.17
N ILE A 47 1.26 12.99 30.02
CA ILE A 47 1.91 13.97 29.14
C ILE A 47 1.78 15.37 29.74
N ASN A 48 0.62 15.71 30.32
CA ASN A 48 0.36 17.04 30.91
C ASN A 48 1.25 17.36 32.12
N LEU A 49 1.91 16.36 32.71
CA LEU A 49 2.94 16.52 33.75
C LEU A 49 4.30 16.99 33.18
N ALA A 50 4.54 16.84 31.87
CA ALA A 50 5.80 17.18 31.20
C ALA A 50 5.79 18.58 30.54
N LYS A 51 5.41 19.61 31.30
CA LYS A 51 5.08 20.99 30.82
C LYS A 51 6.21 21.78 30.11
N ASN A 52 7.43 21.26 29.94
CA ASN A 52 8.59 21.99 29.41
C ASN A 52 9.15 21.44 28.07
N GLN A 53 8.30 20.85 27.22
CA GLN A 53 8.73 20.28 25.93
C GLN A 53 8.39 21.22 24.75
N ASN A 54 9.28 21.26 23.75
CA ASN A 54 9.04 21.90 22.45
C ASN A 54 7.73 21.35 21.83
N ALA A 55 6.91 22.21 21.22
CA ALA A 55 5.62 21.88 20.61
C ALA A 55 5.70 20.68 19.64
N GLU A 56 6.76 20.60 18.82
CA GLU A 56 6.94 19.47 17.89
C GLU A 56 7.18 18.15 18.62
N LYS A 57 7.92 18.17 19.74
CA LYS A 57 8.12 16.98 20.58
C LYS A 57 6.82 16.57 21.26
N LEU A 58 6.06 17.54 21.79
CA LEU A 58 4.76 17.28 22.40
C LEU A 58 3.79 16.63 21.41
N TRP A 59 3.74 17.15 20.18
CA TRP A 59 2.89 16.62 19.12
C TRP A 59 3.26 15.18 18.72
N ASN A 60 4.56 14.89 18.58
CA ASN A 60 5.01 13.54 18.25
C ASN A 60 4.70 12.56 19.39
N THR A 61 4.90 12.97 20.66
CA THR A 61 4.54 12.17 21.83
C THR A 61 3.03 11.91 21.87
N PHE A 62 2.21 12.93 21.66
CA PHE A 62 0.75 12.81 21.61
C PHE A 62 0.29 11.82 20.54
N LYS A 63 0.84 11.93 19.32
CA LYS A 63 0.58 10.98 18.23
C LYS A 63 0.92 9.54 18.62
N GLN A 64 2.08 9.31 19.24
CA GLN A 64 2.46 7.96 19.68
C GLN A 64 1.48 7.42 20.72
N HIS A 65 1.05 8.24 21.69
CA HIS A 65 0.08 7.80 22.68
C HIS A 65 -1.29 7.44 22.09
N ILE A 66 -1.78 8.21 21.12
CA ILE A 66 -3.00 7.87 20.36
C ILE A 66 -2.81 6.51 19.66
N LEU A 67 -1.71 6.36 18.92
CA LEU A 67 -1.44 5.13 18.17
C LEU A 67 -1.34 3.93 19.11
N ASP A 68 -0.67 4.07 20.25
CA ASP A 68 -0.51 2.99 21.21
C ASP A 68 -1.82 2.65 21.93
N ALA A 69 -2.63 3.66 22.30
CA ALA A 69 -3.97 3.40 22.83
C ALA A 69 -4.83 2.64 21.81
N ALA A 70 -4.80 3.07 20.54
CA ALA A 70 -5.56 2.41 19.48
C ALA A 70 -5.04 1.00 19.18
N ARG A 71 -3.72 0.77 19.26
CA ARG A 71 -3.14 -0.59 19.16
C ARG A 71 -3.61 -1.50 20.29
N GLN A 72 -3.70 -0.98 21.51
CA GLN A 72 -4.11 -1.77 22.67
C GLN A 72 -5.60 -2.11 22.66
N THR A 73 -6.46 -1.16 22.30
CA THR A 73 -7.92 -1.41 22.29
C THR A 73 -8.40 -2.06 21.00
N CYS A 74 -7.99 -1.56 19.82
CA CYS A 74 -8.46 -2.08 18.54
C CYS A 74 -7.68 -3.33 18.10
N GLY A 75 -6.43 -3.45 18.53
CA GLY A 75 -5.49 -4.43 18.01
C GLY A 75 -4.98 -4.07 16.61
N VAL A 76 -4.04 -4.88 16.12
CA VAL A 76 -3.42 -4.73 14.80
C VAL A 76 -3.68 -5.94 13.92
N SER A 77 -3.69 -5.71 12.61
CA SER A 77 -3.52 -6.75 11.59
C SER A 77 -2.14 -6.61 10.97
N LYS A 78 -1.47 -7.74 10.74
CA LYS A 78 -0.26 -7.80 9.93
C LYS A 78 -0.66 -8.06 8.48
N ILE A 79 -0.30 -7.16 7.59
CA ILE A 79 -0.42 -7.39 6.16
C ILE A 79 0.94 -7.80 5.64
N ASN A 80 1.03 -9.07 5.25
CA ASN A 80 2.14 -9.56 4.47
C ASN A 80 1.89 -9.20 3.02
N ASP A 81 2.89 -8.59 2.38
CA ASP A 81 2.88 -8.40 0.92
C ASP A 81 3.10 -9.73 0.17
N ASP A 82 3.34 -10.81 0.89
CA ASP A 82 3.62 -12.16 0.38
C ASP A 82 2.33 -12.94 0.06
N LYS A 83 1.34 -12.29 -0.56
CA LYS A 83 0.24 -13.04 -1.16
C LYS A 83 0.85 -13.98 -2.19
N LYS A 84 0.62 -15.30 -2.05
CA LYS A 84 1.02 -16.29 -3.06
C LYS A 84 0.48 -15.82 -4.40
N LYS A 85 1.38 -15.31 -5.23
CA LYS A 85 1.05 -14.91 -6.60
C LYS A 85 0.53 -16.17 -7.30
N THR A 86 -0.56 -16.03 -8.06
CA THR A 86 -1.09 -17.13 -8.87
C THR A 86 -0.01 -17.65 -9.82
N ALA A 87 0.01 -18.95 -10.12
CA ALA A 87 1.09 -19.59 -10.88
C ALA A 87 1.39 -18.94 -12.25
N TRP A 88 0.38 -18.35 -12.91
CA TRP A 88 0.56 -17.59 -14.16
C TRP A 88 1.20 -16.20 -14.00
N TRP A 89 1.39 -15.72 -12.77
CA TRP A 89 1.96 -14.41 -12.51
C TRP A 89 3.48 -14.45 -12.66
N ASN A 90 3.99 -13.80 -13.71
CA ASN A 90 5.42 -13.68 -13.96
C ASN A 90 5.88 -12.20 -13.87
N GLU A 91 7.19 -11.98 -13.71
CA GLU A 91 7.74 -10.63 -13.59
C GLU A 91 7.67 -9.84 -14.92
N ASP A 92 7.58 -10.52 -16.07
CA ASP A 92 7.38 -9.89 -17.38
C ASP A 92 6.01 -9.24 -17.52
N ILE A 93 4.93 -9.95 -17.14
CA ILE A 93 3.56 -9.40 -17.09
C ILE A 93 3.52 -8.19 -16.15
N LYS A 94 4.20 -8.27 -15.00
CA LYS A 94 4.28 -7.16 -14.07
C LYS A 94 4.97 -5.94 -14.70
N ARG A 95 6.08 -6.14 -15.42
CA ARG A 95 6.77 -5.09 -16.17
C ARG A 95 5.85 -4.46 -17.22
N GLU A 96 5.18 -5.27 -18.03
CA GLU A 96 4.30 -4.76 -19.10
C GLU A 96 3.05 -4.05 -18.55
N ILE A 97 2.52 -4.50 -17.41
CA ILE A 97 1.48 -3.78 -16.67
C ILE A 97 1.98 -2.41 -16.20
N GLN A 98 3.24 -2.31 -15.76
CA GLN A 98 3.83 -1.04 -15.35
C GLN A 98 3.94 -0.07 -16.53
N ILE A 99 4.47 -0.54 -17.67
CA ILE A 99 4.52 0.26 -18.91
C ILE A 99 3.12 0.73 -19.32
N LYS A 100 2.10 -0.13 -19.17
CA LYS A 100 0.69 0.24 -19.43
C LYS A 100 0.23 1.39 -18.52
N LYS A 101 0.56 1.35 -17.23
CA LYS A 101 0.22 2.41 -16.27
C LYS A 101 0.93 3.71 -16.62
N ASP A 102 2.19 3.66 -17.00
CA ASP A 102 2.98 4.84 -17.35
C ASP A 102 2.42 5.52 -18.61
N LYS A 103 2.09 4.75 -19.65
CA LYS A 103 1.43 5.26 -20.86
C LYS A 103 0.06 5.87 -20.56
N TRP A 104 -0.73 5.25 -19.66
CA TRP A 104 -1.99 5.83 -19.21
C TRP A 104 -1.78 7.18 -18.50
N GLN A 105 -0.78 7.28 -17.61
CA GLN A 105 -0.44 8.54 -16.95
C GLN A 105 -0.01 9.62 -17.94
N GLN A 106 0.78 9.26 -18.96
CA GLN A 106 1.16 10.19 -20.03
C GLN A 106 -0.06 10.70 -20.80
N TYR A 107 -0.98 9.81 -21.16
CA TYR A 107 -2.25 10.20 -21.79
C TYR A 107 -3.09 11.11 -20.87
N ILE A 108 -3.19 10.82 -19.57
CA ILE A 108 -3.92 11.69 -18.64
C ILE A 108 -3.32 13.10 -18.58
N LYS A 109 -1.99 13.24 -18.67
CA LYS A 109 -1.30 14.54 -18.65
C LYS A 109 -1.49 15.33 -19.96
N LEU A 110 -1.32 14.69 -21.11
CA LEU A 110 -1.27 15.37 -22.41
C LEU A 110 -2.61 15.35 -23.16
N LYS A 111 -3.47 14.37 -22.88
CA LYS A 111 -4.79 14.15 -23.51
C LYS A 111 -4.77 14.05 -25.04
N THR A 112 -3.63 13.66 -25.62
CA THR A 112 -3.49 13.50 -27.08
C THR A 112 -3.90 12.11 -27.57
N THR A 113 -4.41 12.03 -28.80
CA THR A 113 -4.82 10.76 -29.44
C THR A 113 -3.66 9.78 -29.56
N ASN A 114 -2.47 10.25 -29.96
CA ASN A 114 -1.27 9.41 -30.08
C ASN A 114 -0.94 8.69 -28.75
N LYS A 115 -0.97 9.42 -27.61
CA LYS A 115 -0.73 8.80 -26.29
C LYS A 115 -1.82 7.83 -25.87
N TYR A 116 -3.05 8.04 -26.31
CA TYR A 116 -4.13 7.07 -26.12
C TYR A 116 -3.89 5.80 -26.94
N ASP A 117 -3.44 5.92 -28.19
CA ASP A 117 -3.13 4.78 -29.06
C ASP A 117 -1.95 3.96 -28.52
N GLU A 118 -0.88 4.62 -28.07
CA GLU A 118 0.25 3.96 -27.39
C GLU A 118 -0.23 3.14 -26.17
N TYR A 119 -1.11 3.72 -25.34
CA TYR A 119 -1.72 3.03 -24.20
C TYR A 119 -2.58 1.84 -24.65
N LYS A 120 -3.41 2.01 -25.70
CA LYS A 120 -4.29 0.98 -26.23
C LYS A 120 -3.49 -0.23 -26.73
N GLN A 121 -2.43 0.00 -27.51
CA GLN A 121 -1.51 -1.05 -27.96
C GLN A 121 -0.89 -1.79 -26.78
N GLN A 122 -0.40 -1.06 -25.77
CA GLN A 122 0.18 -1.65 -24.58
C GLN A 122 -0.82 -2.49 -23.77
N ARG A 123 -2.06 -2.00 -23.66
CA ARG A 123 -3.15 -2.72 -22.99
C ARG A 123 -3.42 -4.05 -23.67
N ASP A 124 -3.41 -4.08 -25.00
CA ASP A 124 -3.67 -5.30 -25.77
C ASP A 124 -2.50 -6.29 -25.67
N ILE A 125 -1.25 -5.83 -25.62
CA ILE A 125 -0.07 -6.66 -25.32
C ILE A 125 -0.23 -7.34 -23.95
N VAL A 126 -0.48 -6.56 -22.89
CA VAL A 126 -0.69 -7.08 -21.53
C VAL A 126 -1.83 -8.08 -21.50
N LYS A 127 -2.95 -7.79 -22.18
CA LYS A 127 -4.10 -8.68 -22.25
C LYS A 127 -3.71 -10.03 -22.86
N ARG A 128 -2.99 -10.03 -23.98
CA ARG A 128 -2.52 -11.27 -24.63
C ARG A 128 -1.58 -12.07 -23.72
N MET A 129 -0.59 -11.41 -23.11
CA MET A 129 0.37 -12.08 -22.23
C MET A 129 -0.31 -12.73 -21.02
N VAL A 130 -1.25 -12.03 -20.38
CA VAL A 130 -2.00 -12.58 -19.24
C VAL A 130 -2.85 -13.78 -19.68
N LEU A 131 -3.50 -13.71 -20.84
CA LEU A 131 -4.28 -14.83 -21.37
C LEU A 131 -3.41 -16.05 -21.65
N GLU A 132 -2.25 -15.85 -22.27
CA GLU A 132 -1.31 -16.93 -22.57
C GLU A 132 -0.72 -17.56 -21.30
N ALA A 133 -0.28 -16.74 -20.35
CA ALA A 133 0.25 -17.24 -19.08
C ALA A 133 -0.80 -18.00 -18.27
N LYS A 134 -2.05 -17.52 -18.25
CA LYS A 134 -3.17 -18.25 -17.64
C LYS A 134 -3.38 -19.60 -18.32
N ARG A 135 -3.36 -19.65 -19.65
CA ARG A 135 -3.53 -20.90 -20.41
C ARG A 135 -2.43 -21.90 -20.06
N LYS A 136 -1.16 -21.49 -20.14
CA LYS A 136 0.00 -22.33 -19.78
C LYS A 136 -0.10 -22.85 -18.34
N SER A 137 -0.43 -21.96 -17.40
CA SER A 137 -0.63 -22.35 -16.00
C SER A 137 -1.76 -23.36 -15.80
N TRP A 138 -2.82 -23.32 -16.62
CA TRP A 138 -3.89 -24.31 -16.58
C TRP A 138 -3.50 -25.65 -17.20
N GLU A 139 -2.78 -25.62 -18.33
CA GLU A 139 -2.22 -26.82 -18.98
C GLU A 139 -1.24 -27.55 -18.05
N GLU A 140 -0.30 -26.81 -17.44
CA GLU A 140 0.66 -27.36 -16.47
C GLU A 140 -0.01 -27.93 -15.21
N PHE A 141 -1.13 -27.35 -14.80
CA PHE A 141 -1.92 -27.87 -13.69
C PHE A 141 -2.62 -29.18 -14.08
N GLY A 142 -3.19 -29.25 -15.28
CA GLY A 142 -3.86 -30.44 -15.80
C GLY A 142 -2.91 -31.61 -16.06
N CYS A 143 -1.66 -31.35 -16.48
CA CYS A 143 -0.63 -32.37 -16.71
C CYS A 143 0.04 -32.89 -15.41
N LYS A 144 -0.26 -32.29 -14.25
CA LYS A 144 0.28 -32.68 -12.94
C LYS A 144 -0.67 -33.58 -12.14
N LEU A 145 -1.83 -33.94 -12.70
CA LEU A 145 -2.78 -34.94 -12.18
C LEU A 145 -2.50 -36.30 -12.82
#